data_AF-A0A3B8RVX6-F1
#
_entry.id   AF-A0A3B8RVX6-F1
#
_cell.length_a   1.000
_cell.length_b   1.000
_cell.length_c   1.000
_cell.angle_alpha   90.00
_cell.angle_beta   90.00
_cell.angle_gamma   90.00
#
_symmetry.space_group_name_H-M   'P 1'
#
loop_
_entity.id
_entity.type
_entity.pdbx_description
1 polymer ?
#
loop_
_entity_poly.entity_id
_entity_poly.type
_entity_poly.pdbx_seq_one_letter_code
_entity_poly.pdbx_strand_id
1 'polypeptide(L)'
;MEVLLLAIAKSKRLAVVARLAALREQQQLIRLQQSQAALKQNQHSLDRLISYKDDYAAGVASGEKGVAVNDLQNFSRFMNDLSYATELQQQQLDRADDTCQQDNARWSQLHARQRRLEELVEVRRRDELHREAISADRENDDRWNALHQTLKAR
;
A
#
# COMPACT_ATOMS: atom_id res chain seq x y z
N MET A 1 2.33 28.22 24.44
CA MET A 1 2.33 27.60 23.09
C MET A 1 0.97 26.98 22.69
N GLU A 2 0.04 26.74 23.61
CA GLU A 2 -1.30 26.20 23.29
C GLU A 2 -2.26 27.21 22.64
N VAL A 3 -2.07 28.51 22.89
CA VAL A 3 -3.00 29.56 22.44
C VAL A 3 -2.93 29.83 20.93
N LEU A 4 -1.79 29.56 20.29
CA LEU A 4 -1.62 29.72 18.83
C LEU A 4 -2.26 28.59 18.00
N LEU A 5 -2.54 27.43 18.60
CA LEU A 5 -3.23 26.33 17.93
C LEU A 5 -4.75 26.52 17.86
N LEU A 6 -5.32 27.42 18.67
CA LEU A 6 -6.76 27.72 18.70
C LEU A 6 -7.24 28.55 17.50
N ALA A 7 -6.38 29.34 16.86
CA ALA A 7 -6.72 30.15 15.68
C ALA A 7 -6.59 29.39 14.33
N ILE A 8 -6.22 28.11 14.36
CA ILE A 8 -6.11 27.29 13.14
C ILE A 8 -7.45 26.57 12.91
N ALA A 9 -8.07 26.86 11.76
CA ALA A 9 -9.29 26.21 11.30
C ALA A 9 -9.23 24.68 11.46
N LYS A 10 -10.34 24.04 11.86
CA LYS A 10 -10.38 22.60 12.14
C LYS A 10 -10.05 21.80 10.87
N SER A 11 -10.48 22.28 9.70
CA SER A 11 -10.10 21.70 8.40
C SER A 11 -8.59 21.65 8.19
N LYS A 12 -7.86 22.73 8.53
CA LYS A 12 -6.40 22.82 8.38
C LYS A 12 -5.67 21.83 9.30
N ARG A 13 -6.14 21.64 10.54
CA ARG A 13 -5.58 20.62 11.46
C ARG A 13 -5.83 19.21 10.93
N LEU A 14 -7.05 18.93 10.46
CA LEU A 14 -7.37 17.63 9.85
C LEU A 14 -6.58 17.38 8.57
N ALA A 15 -6.28 18.42 7.79
CA ALA A 15 -5.46 18.31 6.58
C ALA A 15 -4.02 17.83 6.89
N VAL A 16 -3.45 18.26 8.02
CA VAL A 16 -2.14 17.74 8.47
C VAL A 16 -2.24 16.24 8.78
N VAL A 17 -3.30 15.81 9.45
CA VAL A 17 -3.53 14.38 9.76
C VAL A 17 -3.76 13.57 8.48
N ALA A 18 -4.52 14.11 7.51
CA ALA A 18 -4.73 13.49 6.21
C ALA A 18 -3.41 13.32 5.44
N ARG A 19 -2.54 14.34 5.44
CA ARG A 19 -1.20 14.27 4.84
C ARG A 19 -0.32 13.21 5.51
N LEU A 20 -0.33 13.12 6.85
CA LEU A 20 0.39 12.06 7.55
C LEU A 20 -0.15 10.66 7.23
N ALA A 21 -1.48 10.53 7.03
CA ALA A 21 -2.08 9.28 6.59
C ALA A 21 -1.65 8.90 5.16
N ALA A 22 -1.61 9.88 4.25
CA ALA A 22 -1.12 9.68 2.88
C ALA A 22 0.35 9.25 2.84
N LEU A 23 1.22 9.87 3.64
CA LEU A 23 2.62 9.46 3.74
C LEU A 23 2.77 8.01 4.23
N ARG A 24 1.96 7.60 5.21
CA ARG A 24 1.97 6.20 5.72
C ARG A 24 1.44 5.22 4.68
N GLU A 25 0.40 5.58 3.95
CA GLU A 25 -0.14 4.79 2.85
C GLU A 25 0.90 4.59 1.74
N GLN A 26 1.59 5.66 1.33
CA GLN A 26 2.65 5.60 0.33
C GLN A 26 3.83 4.72 0.78
N GLN A 27 4.25 4.85 2.05
CA GLN A 27 5.29 3.98 2.61
C GLN A 27 4.88 2.50 2.60
N GLN A 28 3.61 2.20 2.89
CA GLN A 28 3.10 0.83 2.84
C GLN A 28 2.96 0.32 1.40
N LEU A 29 2.61 1.19 0.45
CA LEU A 29 2.57 0.85 -0.97
C LEU A 29 3.95 0.42 -1.49
N ILE A 30 5.01 1.10 -1.07
CA ILE A 30 6.39 0.71 -1.41
C ILE A 30 6.70 -0.70 -0.88
N ARG A 31 6.29 -1.01 0.36
CA ARG A 31 6.47 -2.37 0.93
C ARG A 31 5.71 -3.42 0.15
N LEU A 32 4.46 -3.13 -0.21
CA LEU A 32 3.64 -4.01 -1.06
C LEU A 32 4.29 -4.25 -2.44
N GLN A 33 4.88 -3.23 -3.05
CA GLN A 33 5.61 -3.39 -4.31
C GLN A 33 6.84 -4.29 -4.14
N GLN A 34 7.57 -4.13 -3.04
CA GLN A 34 8.73 -4.98 -2.72
C GLN A 34 8.31 -6.44 -2.48
N SER A 35 7.23 -6.67 -1.72
CA SER A 35 6.72 -8.03 -1.46
C SER A 35 6.21 -8.69 -2.74
N GLN A 36 5.52 -7.96 -3.61
CA GLN A 36 5.09 -8.46 -4.93
C GLN A 36 6.27 -8.81 -5.83
N ALA A 37 7.33 -8.00 -5.83
CA ALA A 37 8.54 -8.30 -6.59
C ALA A 37 9.23 -9.58 -6.07
N ALA A 38 9.32 -9.73 -4.74
CA ALA A 38 9.87 -10.93 -4.12
C ALA A 38 9.03 -12.18 -4.42
N LEU A 39 7.69 -12.07 -4.38
CA LEU A 39 6.77 -13.14 -4.75
C LEU A 39 7.02 -13.60 -6.19
N LYS A 40 7.04 -12.66 -7.14
CA LYS A 40 7.32 -12.95 -8.56
C LYS A 40 8.69 -13.60 -8.74
N GLN A 41 9.72 -13.10 -8.05
CA GLN A 41 11.06 -13.68 -8.13
C GLN A 41 11.09 -15.13 -7.63
N ASN A 42 10.38 -15.43 -6.54
CA ASN A 42 10.29 -16.80 -6.02
C ASN A 42 9.55 -17.74 -6.98
N GLN A 43 8.48 -17.27 -7.63
CA GLN A 43 7.76 -18.01 -8.67
C GLN A 43 8.70 -18.34 -9.84
N HIS A 44 9.40 -17.35 -10.38
CA HIS A 44 10.34 -17.58 -11.49
C HIS A 44 11.49 -18.52 -11.12
N SER A 45 11.96 -18.49 -9.87
CA SER A 45 13.00 -19.43 -9.42
C SER A 45 12.46 -20.85 -9.28
N LEU A 46 11.22 -21.03 -8.80
CA LEU A 46 10.57 -22.33 -8.74
C LEU A 46 10.32 -22.91 -10.14
N ASP A 47 9.77 -22.10 -11.06
CA ASP A 47 9.50 -22.52 -12.43
C ASP A 47 10.79 -22.98 -13.13
N ARG A 48 11.91 -22.27 -12.90
CA ARG A 48 13.22 -22.67 -13.43
C ARG A 48 13.72 -23.99 -12.85
N LEU A 49 13.53 -24.23 -11.55
CA LEU A 49 13.91 -25.50 -10.91
C LEU A 49 13.10 -26.66 -11.48
N ILE A 50 11.79 -26.47 -11.66
CA ILE A 50 10.89 -27.48 -12.24
C ILE A 50 11.27 -27.76 -13.69
N SER A 51 11.42 -26.72 -14.53
CA SER A 51 11.84 -26.88 -15.92
C SER A 51 13.17 -27.63 -16.03
N TYR A 52 14.15 -27.25 -15.22
CA TYR A 52 15.46 -27.90 -15.22
C TYR A 52 15.39 -29.37 -14.76
N LYS A 53 14.50 -29.68 -13.80
CA LYS A 53 14.21 -31.07 -13.38
C LYS A 53 13.70 -31.91 -14.55
N ASP A 54 12.73 -31.38 -15.28
CA ASP A 54 12.05 -32.07 -16.37
C ASP A 54 12.99 -32.27 -17.55
N ASP A 55 13.76 -31.25 -17.91
CA ASP A 55 14.77 -31.31 -18.97
C ASP A 55 15.85 -32.37 -18.64
N TYR A 56 16.32 -32.39 -17.39
CA TYR A 56 17.33 -33.35 -16.96
C TYR A 56 16.80 -34.79 -16.96
N ALA A 57 15.57 -35.00 -16.48
CA ALA A 57 14.92 -36.32 -16.52
C ALA A 57 14.70 -36.82 -17.96
N ALA A 58 14.28 -35.94 -18.88
CA ALA A 58 14.10 -36.27 -20.28
C ALA A 58 15.43 -36.62 -20.98
N GLY A 59 16.52 -35.91 -20.66
CA GLY A 59 17.85 -36.17 -21.20
C GLY A 59 18.43 -37.54 -20.80
N VAL A 60 18.14 -38.00 -19.57
CA VAL A 60 18.53 -39.33 -19.11
C VAL A 60 17.67 -40.43 -19.75
N ALA A 61 16.36 -40.18 -19.93
CA ALA A 61 15.44 -41.13 -20.56
C ALA A 61 15.71 -41.36 -22.06
N SER A 62 16.26 -40.37 -22.77
CA SER A 62 16.56 -40.43 -24.21
C SER A 62 17.90 -41.13 -24.55
N GLY A 63 18.68 -41.51 -23.54
CA GLY A 63 19.78 -42.48 -23.54
C GLY A 63 20.30 -43.02 -24.88
N GLU A 64 21.19 -42.28 -25.55
CA GLU A 64 21.87 -42.79 -26.76
C GLU A 64 22.96 -43.84 -26.47
N LYS A 65 23.42 -44.03 -25.22
CA LYS A 65 24.43 -45.06 -24.87
C LYS A 65 24.19 -45.62 -23.47
N GLY A 66 24.33 -46.95 -23.33
CA GLY A 66 23.99 -47.72 -22.13
C GLY A 66 24.39 -47.04 -20.81
N VAL A 67 23.40 -46.77 -19.98
CA VAL A 67 23.55 -46.04 -18.71
C VAL A 67 24.32 -46.92 -17.72
N ALA A 68 25.49 -46.46 -17.25
CA ALA A 68 26.24 -47.18 -16.24
C ALA A 68 25.52 -47.11 -14.87
N VAL A 69 25.71 -48.12 -14.02
CA VAL A 69 25.12 -48.15 -12.66
C VAL A 69 25.53 -46.91 -11.84
N ASN A 70 26.74 -46.39 -12.05
CA ASN A 70 27.19 -45.14 -11.43
C ASN A 70 26.41 -43.91 -11.92
N ASP A 71 26.02 -43.87 -13.20
CA ASP A 71 25.22 -42.77 -13.76
C ASP A 71 23.80 -42.78 -13.19
N LEU A 72 23.23 -43.98 -12.94
CA LEU A 72 21.94 -44.14 -12.26
C LEU A 72 21.98 -43.71 -10.79
N GLN A 73 23.06 -44.03 -10.06
CA GLN A 73 23.22 -43.58 -8.68
C GLN A 73 23.39 -42.06 -8.58
N ASN A 74 24.20 -41.47 -9.46
CA ASN A 74 24.38 -40.03 -9.54
C ASN A 74 23.07 -39.31 -9.91
N PHE A 75 22.33 -39.87 -10.86
CA PHE A 75 21.00 -39.39 -11.24
C PHE A 75 20.04 -39.38 -10.04
N SER A 76 19.91 -40.51 -9.34
CA SER A 76 18.98 -40.62 -8.20
C SER A 76 19.33 -39.63 -7.08
N ARG A 77 20.62 -39.47 -6.75
CA ARG A 77 21.05 -38.49 -5.74
C ARG A 77 20.72 -37.06 -6.17
N PHE A 78 21.07 -36.70 -7.39
CA PHE A 78 20.81 -35.36 -7.92
C PHE A 78 19.32 -35.03 -7.96
N MET A 79 18.48 -35.98 -8.39
CA MET A 79 17.03 -35.80 -8.41
C MET A 79 16.42 -35.63 -7.02
N ASN A 80 16.99 -36.29 -6.00
CA ASN A 80 16.60 -36.08 -4.61
C ASN A 80 16.99 -34.68 -4.13
N ASP A 81 18.23 -34.24 -4.40
CA ASP A 81 18.70 -32.89 -4.04
C ASP A 81 17.84 -31.81 -4.71
N LEU A 82 17.50 -32.00 -5.98
CA LEU A 82 16.67 -31.06 -6.73
C LEU A 82 15.21 -31.04 -6.23
N SER A 83 14.68 -32.19 -5.83
CA SER A 83 13.33 -32.27 -5.24
C SER A 83 13.30 -31.57 -3.88
N TYR A 84 14.31 -31.78 -3.04
CA TYR A 84 14.46 -31.06 -1.77
C TYR A 84 14.60 -29.54 -1.98
N ALA A 85 15.41 -29.11 -2.96
CA ALA A 85 15.53 -27.70 -3.32
C ALA A 85 14.21 -27.10 -3.82
N THR A 86 13.42 -27.85 -4.58
CA THR A 86 12.09 -27.45 -5.07
C THR A 86 11.11 -27.28 -3.91
N GLU A 87 11.09 -28.23 -2.96
CA GLU A 87 10.26 -28.14 -1.75
C GLU A 87 10.63 -26.92 -0.90
N LEU A 88 11.93 -26.66 -0.70
CA LEU A 88 12.39 -25.48 0.01
C LEU A 88 11.98 -24.20 -0.71
N GLN A 89 12.10 -24.15 -2.04
CA GLN A 89 11.70 -23.00 -2.85
C GLN A 89 10.18 -22.77 -2.81
N GLN A 90 9.38 -23.83 -2.78
CA GLN A 90 7.93 -23.74 -2.61
C GLN A 90 7.58 -23.13 -1.24
N GLN A 91 8.23 -23.56 -0.15
CA GLN A 91 8.00 -22.97 1.17
C GLN A 91 8.36 -21.47 1.21
N GLN A 92 9.40 -21.06 0.49
CA GLN A 92 9.76 -19.64 0.38
C GLN A 92 8.75 -18.87 -0.46
N LEU A 93 8.19 -19.49 -1.49
CA LEU A 93 7.10 -18.93 -2.28
C LEU A 93 5.85 -18.70 -1.42
N ASP A 94 5.45 -19.69 -0.63
CA ASP A 94 4.29 -19.59 0.26
C ASP A 94 4.46 -18.45 1.27
N ARG A 95 5.64 -18.33 1.89
CA ARG A 95 5.95 -17.22 2.81
C ARG A 95 5.94 -15.86 2.13
N ALA A 96 6.42 -15.77 0.89
CA ALA A 96 6.39 -14.54 0.11
C ALA A 96 4.95 -14.15 -0.26
N ASP A 97 4.09 -15.13 -0.55
CA ASP A 97 2.67 -14.91 -0.81
C ASP A 97 1.96 -14.40 0.44
N ASP A 98 2.14 -15.07 1.59
CA ASP A 98 1.60 -14.63 2.88
C ASP A 98 2.00 -13.19 3.22
N THR A 99 3.28 -12.86 3.01
CA THR A 99 3.80 -11.50 3.23
C THR A 99 3.11 -10.50 2.31
N CYS A 100 2.97 -10.85 1.02
CA CYS A 100 2.31 -10.00 0.04
C CYS A 100 0.83 -9.77 0.38
N GLN A 101 0.12 -10.81 0.81
CA GLN A 101 -1.27 -10.69 1.26
C GLN A 101 -1.40 -9.78 2.48
N GLN A 102 -0.51 -9.92 3.48
CA GLN A 102 -0.48 -9.06 4.67
C GLN A 102 -0.20 -7.61 4.32
N ASP A 103 0.79 -7.34 3.46
CA ASP A 103 1.12 -5.99 3.03
C ASP A 103 -0.01 -5.35 2.22
N ASN A 104 -0.72 -6.15 1.40
CA ASN A 104 -1.88 -5.69 0.63
C ASN A 104 -3.07 -5.35 1.54
N ALA A 105 -3.36 -6.20 2.53
CA ALA A 105 -4.41 -5.94 3.51
C ALA A 105 -4.12 -4.66 4.31
N ARG A 106 -2.85 -4.49 4.74
CA ARG A 106 -2.43 -3.29 5.46
C ARG A 106 -2.48 -2.03 4.60
N TRP A 107 -2.04 -2.11 3.34
CA TRP A 107 -2.16 -1.00 2.39
C TRP A 107 -3.63 -0.61 2.20
N SER A 108 -4.51 -1.59 1.96
CA SER A 108 -5.95 -1.36 1.78
C SER A 108 -6.58 -0.64 2.98
N GLN A 109 -6.21 -1.01 4.20
CA GLN A 109 -6.68 -0.35 5.42
C GLN A 109 -6.20 1.11 5.52
N LEU A 110 -4.93 1.36 5.20
CA LEU A 110 -4.34 2.71 5.21
C LEU A 110 -4.95 3.60 4.12
N HIS A 111 -5.14 3.06 2.92
CA HIS A 111 -5.79 3.72 1.81
C HIS A 111 -7.22 4.13 2.15
N ALA A 112 -8.03 3.20 2.66
CA ALA A 112 -9.39 3.51 3.09
C ALA A 112 -9.43 4.57 4.20
N ARG A 113 -8.47 4.56 5.14
CA ARG A 113 -8.35 5.58 6.19
C ARG A 113 -7.97 6.95 5.63
N GLN A 114 -7.02 7.00 4.70
CA GLN A 114 -6.59 8.24 4.06
C GLN A 114 -7.75 8.87 3.29
N ARG A 115 -8.49 8.10 2.49
CA ARG A 115 -9.69 8.56 1.78
C ARG A 115 -10.75 9.16 2.71
N ARG A 116 -11.08 8.46 3.80
CA ARG A 116 -12.02 8.99 4.81
C ARG A 116 -11.55 10.31 5.44
N LEU A 117 -10.24 10.45 5.69
CA LEU A 117 -9.69 11.69 6.25
C LEU A 117 -9.77 12.85 5.25
N GLU A 118 -9.52 12.60 3.96
CA GLU A 118 -9.67 13.61 2.91
C GLU A 118 -11.12 14.09 2.81
N GLU A 119 -12.08 13.16 2.81
CA GLU A 119 -13.50 13.49 2.79
C GLU A 119 -13.89 14.34 4.00
N LEU A 120 -13.42 13.98 5.20
CA LEU A 120 -13.66 14.77 6.41
C LEU A 120 -13.06 16.17 6.35
N VAL A 121 -11.87 16.33 5.76
CA VAL A 121 -11.25 17.65 5.55
C VAL A 121 -12.16 18.51 4.67
N GLU A 122 -12.65 17.97 3.55
CA GLU A 122 -13.51 18.72 2.63
C GLU A 122 -14.88 19.07 3.21
N VAL A 123 -15.47 18.18 4.00
CA VAL A 123 -16.69 18.50 4.76
C VAL A 123 -16.44 19.66 5.72
N ARG A 124 -15.38 19.59 6.53
CA ARG A 124 -15.07 20.66 7.49
C ARG A 124 -14.71 21.98 6.84
N ARG A 125 -13.99 21.95 5.72
CA ARG A 125 -13.65 23.13 4.94
C ARG A 125 -14.92 23.82 4.42
N ARG A 126 -15.88 23.06 3.91
CA ARG A 126 -17.17 23.60 3.45
C ARG A 126 -17.99 24.19 4.60
N ASP A 127 -18.07 23.50 5.73
CA ASP A 127 -18.77 24.00 6.93
C ASP A 127 -18.18 25.34 7.41
N GLU A 128 -16.85 25.45 7.42
CA GLU A 128 -16.14 26.66 7.85
C GLU A 128 -16.39 27.82 6.89
N LEU A 129 -16.24 27.61 5.58
CA LEU A 129 -16.53 28.63 4.56
C LEU A 129 -17.98 29.13 4.63
N HIS A 130 -18.92 28.23 4.86
CA HIS A 130 -20.33 28.60 4.99
C HIS A 130 -20.58 29.48 6.23
N ARG A 131 -19.96 29.14 7.37
CA ARG A 131 -20.07 29.94 8.60
C ARG A 131 -19.40 31.31 8.45
N GLU A 132 -18.25 31.38 7.80
CA GLU A 132 -17.56 32.63 7.50
C GLU A 132 -18.42 33.53 6.61
N ALA A 133 -19.06 32.96 5.57
CA ALA A 133 -19.98 33.71 4.71
C ALA A 133 -21.19 34.27 5.49
N ILE A 134 -21.81 33.46 6.36
CA ILE A 134 -22.93 33.91 7.21
C ILE A 134 -22.47 35.02 8.17
N SER A 135 -21.27 34.91 8.75
CA SER A 135 -20.73 35.94 9.66
C SER A 135 -20.49 37.26 8.92
N ALA A 136 -19.90 37.20 7.72
CA ALA A 136 -19.61 38.36 6.91
C ALA A 136 -20.89 39.10 6.46
N ASP A 137 -21.93 38.35 6.10
CA ASP A 137 -23.24 38.89 5.72
C ASP A 137 -23.88 39.65 6.89
N ARG A 138 -23.91 39.04 8.09
CA ARG A 138 -24.40 39.68 9.32
C ARG A 138 -23.63 40.95 9.68
N GLU A 139 -22.29 40.90 9.60
CA GLU A 139 -21.45 42.08 9.87
C GLU A 139 -21.71 43.22 8.88
N ASN A 140 -22.01 42.90 7.62
CA ASN A 140 -22.35 43.89 6.61
C ASN A 140 -23.72 44.53 6.88
N ASP A 141 -24.73 43.72 7.22
CA ASP A 141 -26.06 44.19 7.62
C ASP A 141 -26.00 45.10 8.86
N ASP A 142 -25.24 44.70 9.88
CA ASP A 142 -25.04 45.48 11.10
C ASP A 142 -24.39 46.84 10.79
N ARG A 143 -23.37 46.85 9.94
CA ARG A 143 -22.70 48.09 9.48
C ARG A 143 -23.65 48.99 8.70
N TRP A 144 -24.43 48.43 7.78
CA TRP A 144 -25.41 49.17 6.99
C TRP A 144 -26.49 49.80 7.89
N ASN A 145 -27.01 49.02 8.85
CA ASN A 145 -27.97 49.49 9.84
C ASN A 145 -27.41 50.63 10.70
N ALA A 146 -26.17 50.51 11.18
CA ALA A 146 -25.51 51.55 11.96
C ALA A 146 -25.34 52.86 11.18
N LEU A 147 -24.95 52.79 9.91
CA LEU A 147 -24.88 53.96 9.01
C LEU A 147 -26.25 54.61 8.82
N HIS A 148 -27.29 53.82 8.59
CA HIS A 148 -28.65 54.35 8.45
C HIS A 148 -29.18 55.02 9.72
N GLN A 149 -28.85 54.51 10.90
CA GLN A 149 -29.24 55.14 12.17
C GLN A 149 -28.53 56.49 12.38
N THR A 150 -27.24 56.58 12.05
CA THR A 150 -26.48 57.85 12.16
C THR A 150 -26.96 58.91 11.18
N LEU A 151 -27.40 58.54 9.98
CA LEU A 151 -27.97 59.48 9.00
C LEU A 151 -29.36 59.99 9.39
N LYS A 152 -30.18 59.19 10.08
CA LYS A 152 -31.50 59.61 10.57
C LYS A 152 -31.45 60.49 11.83
N ALA A 153 -30.36 60.44 12.58
CA ALA A 153 -30.17 61.20 13.82
C ALA A 153 -29.63 62.62 13.59
N ARG A 154 -29.47 63.03 12.32
CA ARG A 154 -28.89 64.30 11.89
C ARG A 154 -29.93 65.15 11.17
#